data_AF-A0A847BRS5-F1
#
_entry.id   AF-A0A847BRS5-F1
#
_cell.length_a   1.000
_cell.length_b   1.000
_cell.length_c   1.000
_cell.angle_alpha   90.00
_cell.angle_beta   90.00
_cell.angle_gamma   90.00
#
_symmetry.space_group_name_H-M   'P 1'
#
loop_
_entity.id
_entity.type
_entity.pdbx_description
1 polymer ?
#
loop_
_entity_poly.entity_id
_entity_poly.type
_entity_poly.pdbx_seq_one_letter_code
_entity_poly.pdbx_strand_id
1 'polypeptide(L)'
;MKMSLRSRRFLTGLLTALALIAIMIIVYFGSIPRTYDLELGDTSLYDITAPRAIVDEVETERRAREAMTLVPSVMMRSEEKSAASLSAVTLFRTMVDERRAELYPTERSAGIDDTGEANEGPTRVPTRRPSESMIQLAASSLISALDQNLNIVIQSGDAEEMMRIDRDRLDSIFDVMRT
;
A
#
# COMPACT_ATOMS: atom_id res chain seq x y z
N MET A 1 20.49 -79.64 -31.40
CA MET A 1 21.70 -80.29 -30.86
C MET A 1 21.75 -80.11 -29.35
N LYS A 2 21.55 -81.19 -28.57
CA LYS A 2 21.65 -81.15 -27.09
C LYS A 2 23.13 -81.25 -26.71
N MET A 3 23.77 -80.13 -26.34
CA MET A 3 25.15 -80.16 -25.83
C MET A 3 25.19 -80.86 -24.46
N SER A 4 26.13 -81.78 -24.27
CA SER A 4 26.27 -82.51 -23.01
C SER A 4 26.56 -81.56 -21.84
N LEU A 5 26.02 -81.87 -20.65
CA LEU A 5 26.16 -81.04 -19.44
C LEU A 5 27.63 -80.73 -19.08
N ARG A 6 28.56 -81.64 -19.42
CA ARG A 6 30.01 -81.41 -19.23
C ARG A 6 30.53 -80.37 -20.22
N SER A 7 30.21 -80.49 -21.51
CA SER A 7 30.62 -79.50 -22.54
C SER A 7 30.07 -78.10 -22.24
N ARG A 8 28.83 -78.01 -21.72
CA ARG A 8 28.24 -76.72 -21.31
C ARG A 8 29.00 -76.08 -20.14
N ARG A 9 29.39 -76.85 -19.13
CA ARG A 9 30.21 -76.36 -18.00
C ARG A 9 31.61 -75.93 -18.44
N PHE A 10 32.24 -76.65 -19.36
CA PHE A 10 33.53 -76.24 -19.94
C PHE A 10 33.41 -74.94 -20.74
N LEU A 11 32.37 -74.80 -21.58
CA LEU A 11 32.14 -73.58 -22.34
C LEU A 11 31.84 -72.38 -21.43
N THR A 12 31.01 -72.56 -20.40
CA THR A 12 30.73 -71.50 -19.42
C THR A 12 31.99 -71.12 -18.65
N GLY A 13 32.80 -72.10 -18.23
CA GLY A 13 34.09 -71.85 -17.56
C GLY A 13 35.06 -71.06 -18.43
N LEU A 14 35.21 -71.45 -19.69
CA LEU A 14 36.05 -70.75 -20.67
C LEU A 14 35.58 -69.30 -20.88
N LEU A 15 34.26 -69.09 -21.01
CA LEU A 15 33.68 -67.76 -21.22
C LEU A 15 33.86 -66.89 -19.97
N THR A 16 33.69 -67.44 -18.77
CA THR A 16 33.95 -66.70 -17.52
C THR A 16 35.43 -66.31 -17.36
N ALA A 17 36.36 -67.20 -17.71
CA ALA A 17 37.79 -66.89 -17.67
C ALA A 17 38.15 -65.78 -18.66
N LEU A 18 37.61 -65.85 -19.88
CA LEU A 18 37.82 -64.82 -20.91
C LEU A 18 37.23 -63.47 -20.50
N ALA A 19 36.03 -63.47 -19.91
CA ALA A 19 35.41 -62.26 -19.38
C ALA A 19 36.26 -61.63 -18.25
N LEU A 20 36.83 -62.45 -17.36
CA LEU A 20 37.67 -61.97 -16.27
C LEU A 20 38.97 -61.35 -16.78
N ILE A 21 39.59 -61.96 -17.79
CA ILE A 21 40.78 -61.40 -18.48
C ILE A 21 40.42 -60.07 -19.16
N ALA A 22 39.28 -60.00 -19.85
CA ALA A 22 38.83 -58.77 -20.51
C ALA A 22 38.60 -57.63 -19.51
N ILE A 23 37.97 -57.92 -18.36
CA ILE A 23 37.77 -56.93 -17.28
C ILE A 23 39.11 -56.43 -16.75
N MET A 24 40.08 -57.34 -16.50
CA MET A 24 41.40 -56.97 -16.01
C MET A 24 42.13 -56.02 -16.97
N ILE A 25 42.03 -56.27 -18.28
CA ILE A 25 42.61 -55.40 -19.31
C ILE A 25 41.96 -54.02 -19.31
N ILE A 26 40.62 -53.96 -19.26
CA ILE A 26 39.89 -52.68 -19.23
C ILE A 26 40.24 -51.86 -18.01
N VAL A 27 40.31 -52.50 -16.83
CA VAL A 27 40.68 -51.81 -15.58
C VAL A 27 42.13 -51.33 -15.64
N TYR A 28 43.06 -52.15 -16.13
CA TYR A 28 44.46 -51.77 -16.26
C TYR A 28 44.62 -50.53 -17.14
N PHE A 29 44.08 -50.55 -18.37
CA PHE A 29 44.17 -49.41 -19.29
C PHE A 29 43.35 -48.21 -18.83
N GLY A 30 42.20 -48.42 -18.19
CA GLY A 30 41.37 -47.36 -17.63
C GLY A 30 41.99 -46.69 -16.40
N SER A 31 42.83 -47.43 -15.65
CA SER A 31 43.53 -46.93 -14.47
C SER A 31 44.83 -46.19 -14.78
N ILE A 32 45.34 -46.26 -16.02
CA ILE A 32 46.53 -45.51 -16.39
C ILE A 32 46.16 -44.02 -16.32
N PRO A 33 46.76 -43.26 -15.38
CA PRO A 33 46.47 -41.85 -15.27
C PRO A 33 46.94 -41.14 -16.55
N ARG A 34 46.14 -40.19 -17.03
CA ARG A 34 46.57 -39.31 -18.11
C ARG A 34 47.67 -38.40 -17.55
N THR A 35 48.88 -38.58 -18.03
CA THR A 35 50.00 -37.66 -17.79
C THR A 35 49.91 -36.53 -18.81
N TYR A 36 49.92 -35.29 -18.34
CA TYR A 36 50.05 -34.11 -19.18
C TYR A 36 51.46 -33.59 -19.03
N ASP A 37 52.14 -33.34 -20.14
CA ASP A 37 53.42 -32.64 -20.15
C ASP A 37 53.09 -31.15 -20.11
N LEU A 38 53.32 -30.52 -18.96
CA LEU A 38 52.99 -29.12 -18.70
C LEU A 38 54.28 -28.39 -18.39
N GLU A 39 54.58 -27.36 -19.18
CA GLU A 39 55.72 -26.48 -18.93
C GLU A 39 55.30 -25.29 -18.06
N LEU A 40 56.26 -24.73 -17.31
CA LEU A 40 56.04 -23.54 -16.49
C LEU A 40 55.74 -22.35 -17.41
N GLY A 41 54.45 -22.00 -17.53
CA GLY A 41 53.97 -20.92 -18.40
C GLY A 41 52.82 -21.34 -19.30
N ASP A 42 52.48 -22.63 -19.38
CA ASP A 42 51.34 -23.10 -20.17
C ASP A 42 50.02 -22.56 -19.63
N THR A 43 49.24 -21.94 -20.53
CA THR A 43 47.87 -21.49 -20.25
C THR A 43 46.90 -22.65 -20.27
N SER A 44 46.15 -22.84 -19.18
CA SER A 44 45.05 -23.81 -19.09
C SER A 44 44.00 -23.58 -20.17
N LEU A 45 43.56 -24.66 -20.84
CA LEU A 45 42.42 -24.66 -21.78
C LEU A 45 41.07 -24.47 -21.09
N TYR A 46 41.04 -24.60 -19.76
CA TYR A 46 39.82 -24.44 -18.96
C TYR A 46 39.96 -23.22 -18.06
N ASP A 47 38.95 -22.36 -18.12
CA ASP A 47 38.85 -21.19 -17.25
C ASP A 47 38.36 -21.61 -15.87
N ILE A 48 39.06 -21.18 -14.83
CA ILE A 48 38.67 -21.44 -13.44
C ILE A 48 37.78 -20.29 -13.00
N THR A 49 36.46 -20.46 -13.16
CA THR A 49 35.50 -19.49 -12.65
C THR A 49 35.28 -19.73 -11.16
N ALA A 50 36.01 -19.00 -10.31
CA ALA A 50 35.71 -18.94 -8.89
C ALA A 50 34.63 -17.85 -8.64
N PRO A 51 33.44 -18.18 -8.11
CA PRO A 51 32.47 -17.17 -7.71
C PRO A 51 33.08 -16.33 -6.57
N ARG A 52 33.14 -15.01 -6.76
CA ARG A 52 33.83 -14.08 -5.84
C ARG A 52 33.18 -13.97 -4.45
N ALA A 53 31.97 -14.49 -4.25
CA ALA A 53 31.29 -14.47 -2.96
C ALA A 53 30.30 -15.64 -2.85
N ILE A 54 30.34 -16.33 -1.71
CA ILE A 54 29.21 -17.12 -1.21
C ILE A 54 28.28 -16.11 -0.55
N VAL A 55 27.10 -15.87 -1.14
CA VAL A 55 26.11 -14.95 -0.60
C VAL A 55 25.26 -15.71 0.41
N ASP A 56 25.35 -15.33 1.68
CA ASP A 56 24.48 -15.84 2.74
C ASP A 56 23.23 -14.95 2.83
N GLU A 57 22.18 -15.37 2.12
CA GLU A 57 20.88 -14.69 2.11
C GLU A 57 20.22 -14.71 3.49
N VAL A 58 20.44 -15.77 4.28
CA VAL A 58 19.79 -15.97 5.58
C VAL A 58 20.35 -14.98 6.61
N GLU A 59 21.67 -14.83 6.69
CA GLU A 59 22.30 -13.83 7.57
C GLU A 59 21.92 -12.40 7.15
N THR A 60 21.86 -12.15 5.85
CA THR A 60 21.50 -10.84 5.30
C THR A 60 20.07 -10.45 5.67
N GLU A 61 19.12 -11.37 5.52
CA GLU A 61 17.73 -11.15 5.94
C GLU A 61 17.59 -10.99 7.45
N ARG A 62 18.33 -11.78 8.25
CA ARG A 62 18.31 -11.66 9.71
C ARG A 62 18.72 -10.26 10.15
N ARG A 63 19.86 -9.76 9.64
CA ARG A 63 20.34 -8.40 9.92
C ARG A 63 19.38 -7.33 9.46
N ALA A 64 18.73 -7.51 8.31
CA ALA A 64 17.74 -6.58 7.80
C ALA A 64 16.51 -6.48 8.74
N ARG A 65 16.00 -7.61 9.24
CA ARG A 65 14.88 -7.61 10.19
C ARG A 65 15.26 -6.96 11.52
N GLU A 66 16.45 -7.24 12.04
CA GLU A 66 16.94 -6.61 13.27
C GLU A 66 17.04 -5.09 13.11
N ALA A 67 17.58 -4.61 11.99
CA ALA A 67 17.63 -3.19 11.67
C ALA A 67 16.22 -2.57 11.56
N MET A 68 15.26 -3.26 10.95
CA MET A 68 13.87 -2.79 10.87
C MET A 68 13.23 -2.63 12.26
N THR A 69 13.51 -3.54 13.19
CA THR A 69 12.97 -3.44 14.56
C THR A 69 13.58 -2.30 15.38
N LEU A 70 14.80 -1.87 15.03
CA LEU A 70 15.53 -0.81 15.73
C LEU A 70 15.16 0.59 15.25
N VAL A 71 14.54 0.72 14.07
CA VAL A 71 14.08 2.02 13.56
C VAL A 71 12.77 2.39 14.24
N PRO A 72 12.75 3.43 15.11
CA PRO A 72 11.52 3.90 15.71
C PRO A 72 10.60 4.48 14.63
N SER A 73 9.31 4.14 14.68
CA SER A 73 8.31 4.72 13.77
C SER A 73 8.25 6.24 13.97
N VAL A 74 8.72 7.00 12.98
CA VAL A 74 8.95 8.44 13.11
C VAL A 74 7.64 9.23 13.15
N MET A 75 6.52 8.69 12.66
CA MET A 75 5.19 9.34 12.75
C MET A 75 4.06 8.31 12.87
N MET A 76 3.46 8.22 14.05
CA MET A 76 2.17 7.53 14.23
C MET A 76 1.05 8.56 14.27
N ARG A 77 -0.04 8.30 13.54
CA ARG A 77 -1.28 9.09 13.65
C ARG A 77 -1.76 9.04 15.10
N SER A 78 -1.92 10.20 15.71
CA SER A 78 -2.62 10.30 16.99
C SER A 78 -4.12 10.27 16.73
N GLU A 79 -4.78 9.19 17.12
CA GLU A 79 -6.24 9.07 17.05
C GLU A 79 -6.93 10.15 17.88
N GLU A 80 -6.36 10.50 19.03
CA GLU A 80 -6.85 11.58 19.90
C GLU A 80 -6.86 12.94 19.19
N LYS A 81 -5.74 13.34 18.57
CA LYS A 81 -5.67 14.60 17.80
C LYS A 81 -6.59 14.58 16.58
N SER A 82 -6.77 13.42 15.97
CA SER A 82 -7.69 13.26 14.83
C SER A 82 -9.14 13.44 15.26
N ALA A 83 -9.55 12.82 16.37
CA ALA A 83 -10.89 12.97 16.94
C ALA A 83 -11.18 14.41 17.38
N ALA A 84 -10.20 15.08 17.99
CA ALA A 84 -10.31 16.49 18.38
C ALA A 84 -10.45 17.43 17.16
N SER A 85 -9.76 17.13 16.06
CA SER A 85 -9.88 17.92 14.82
C SER A 85 -11.26 17.72 14.17
N LEU A 86 -11.77 16.50 14.15
CA LEU A 86 -13.12 16.21 13.64
C LEU A 86 -14.20 16.88 14.49
N SER A 87 -14.07 16.87 15.82
CA SER A 87 -15.03 17.55 16.69
C SER A 87 -15.03 19.07 16.47
N ALA A 88 -13.85 19.68 16.27
CA ALA A 88 -13.73 21.10 15.93
C ALA A 88 -14.44 21.44 14.61
N VAL A 89 -14.29 20.61 13.57
CA VAL A 89 -14.98 20.79 12.28
C VAL A 89 -16.50 20.67 12.43
N THR A 90 -16.98 19.71 13.23
CA THR A 90 -18.43 19.58 13.49
C THR A 90 -19.00 20.77 14.25
N LEU A 91 -18.27 21.27 15.26
CA LEU A 91 -18.68 22.44 16.03
C LEU A 91 -18.68 23.68 15.14
N PHE A 92 -17.66 23.83 14.28
CA PHE A 92 -17.61 24.89 13.28
C PHE A 92 -18.84 24.89 12.36
N ARG A 93 -19.19 23.73 11.79
CA ARG A 93 -20.40 23.58 10.96
C ARG A 93 -21.66 24.00 11.70
N THR A 94 -21.84 23.54 12.94
CA THR A 94 -23.05 23.87 13.71
C THR A 94 -23.21 25.36 13.97
N MET A 95 -22.11 26.09 14.21
CA MET A 95 -22.16 27.55 14.38
C MET A 95 -22.51 28.27 13.08
N VAL A 96 -21.97 27.81 11.94
CA VAL A 96 -22.33 28.36 10.62
C VAL A 96 -23.81 28.10 10.31
N ASP A 97 -24.29 26.89 10.56
CA ASP A 97 -25.69 26.50 10.32
C ASP A 97 -26.67 27.29 11.19
N GLU A 98 -26.34 27.54 12.46
CA GLU A 98 -27.16 28.36 13.36
C GLU A 98 -27.33 29.79 12.83
N ARG A 99 -26.21 30.44 12.44
CA ARG A 99 -26.24 31.80 11.87
C ARG A 99 -26.95 31.86 10.52
N ARG A 100 -26.78 30.82 9.70
CA ARG A 100 -27.46 30.72 8.41
C ARG A 100 -28.96 30.49 8.59
N ALA A 101 -29.39 29.72 9.59
CA ALA A 101 -30.80 29.50 9.88
C ALA A 101 -31.51 30.78 10.33
N GLU A 102 -30.82 31.68 11.03
CA GLU A 102 -31.33 33.03 11.36
C GLU A 102 -31.52 33.90 10.11
N LEU A 103 -30.67 33.74 9.09
CA LEU A 103 -30.70 34.51 7.84
C LEU A 103 -31.68 33.96 6.80
N TYR A 104 -31.81 32.63 6.73
CA TYR A 104 -32.59 31.92 5.72
C TYR A 104 -33.61 30.97 6.38
N PRO A 105 -34.66 31.49 7.04
CA PRO A 105 -35.60 30.69 7.82
C PRO A 105 -36.36 29.63 7.01
N THR A 106 -36.47 29.78 5.68
CA THR A 106 -37.15 28.84 4.77
C THR A 106 -36.27 27.70 4.25
N GLU A 107 -34.94 27.75 4.39
CA GLU A 107 -34.04 26.64 3.98
C GLU A 107 -34.14 25.44 4.93
N ARG A 108 -34.78 25.59 6.11
CA ARG A 108 -35.00 24.50 7.07
C ARG A 108 -36.11 23.53 6.63
N SER A 109 -37.00 23.93 5.73
CA SER A 109 -38.19 23.17 5.33
C SER A 109 -37.97 22.22 4.15
N ALA A 110 -36.81 22.25 3.50
CA ALA A 110 -36.55 21.49 2.27
C ALA A 110 -35.74 20.19 2.50
N GLY A 111 -35.42 19.86 3.75
CA GLY A 111 -34.77 18.60 4.11
C GLY A 111 -35.68 17.83 5.06
N ILE A 112 -36.13 16.64 4.61
CA ILE A 112 -37.02 15.67 5.27
C ILE A 112 -38.50 15.84 4.86
N ASP A 113 -38.83 15.26 3.70
CA ASP A 113 -40.00 14.37 3.52
C ASP A 113 -39.92 13.79 2.09
N ASP A 114 -39.15 12.71 1.94
CA ASP A 114 -39.26 11.82 0.78
C ASP A 114 -40.36 10.82 1.06
N THR A 115 -41.62 11.21 0.82
CA THR A 115 -42.69 10.25 0.54
C THR A 115 -43.77 10.90 -0.32
N GLY A 116 -43.77 10.55 -1.61
CA GLY A 116 -45.00 10.32 -2.37
C GLY A 116 -45.80 11.53 -2.86
N GLU A 117 -45.90 11.58 -4.20
CA GLU A 117 -47.06 12.02 -4.99
C GLU A 117 -47.23 13.53 -5.33
N ALA A 118 -46.94 13.78 -6.61
CA ALA A 118 -47.72 14.52 -7.61
C ALA A 118 -48.28 15.94 -7.32
N ASN A 119 -48.02 16.80 -8.32
CA ASN A 119 -48.74 18.02 -8.69
C ASN A 119 -48.59 19.23 -7.77
N GLU A 120 -47.61 20.08 -8.08
CA GLU A 120 -47.80 21.41 -8.70
C GLU A 120 -46.41 22.06 -8.80
N GLY A 121 -46.13 22.77 -9.90
CA GLY A 121 -44.82 23.41 -10.11
C GLY A 121 -44.46 24.28 -8.90
N PRO A 122 -43.19 24.28 -8.44
CA PRO A 122 -42.84 25.00 -7.23
C PRO A 122 -43.05 26.49 -7.47
N THR A 123 -44.10 27.03 -6.87
CA THR A 123 -44.26 28.47 -6.70
C THR A 123 -43.08 28.88 -5.82
N ARG A 124 -41.99 29.30 -6.47
CA ARG A 124 -40.79 29.84 -5.83
C ARG A 124 -41.21 31.10 -5.10
N VAL A 125 -41.60 30.96 -3.83
CA VAL A 125 -41.79 32.07 -2.91
C VAL A 125 -40.51 32.89 -2.96
N PRO A 126 -40.57 34.20 -3.24
CA PRO A 126 -39.37 35.03 -3.35
C PRO A 126 -38.60 34.95 -2.03
N THR A 127 -37.45 34.28 -2.08
CA THR A 127 -36.45 34.27 -1.02
C THR A 127 -36.24 35.72 -0.61
N ARG A 128 -36.54 36.09 0.64
CA ARG A 128 -36.10 37.37 1.18
C ARG A 128 -34.58 37.31 1.17
N ARG A 129 -33.94 37.83 0.12
CA ARG A 129 -32.50 37.99 0.08
C ARG A 129 -32.13 38.80 1.32
N PRO A 130 -31.32 38.27 2.25
CA PRO A 130 -30.91 39.02 3.43
C PRO A 130 -30.27 40.34 2.98
N SER A 131 -30.52 41.43 3.69
CA SER A 131 -29.82 42.69 3.43
C SER A 131 -28.34 42.52 3.74
N GLU A 132 -27.50 43.24 3.02
CA GLU A 132 -26.03 43.20 3.20
C GLU A 132 -25.62 43.46 4.66
N SER A 133 -26.33 44.37 5.35
CA SER A 133 -26.13 44.64 6.77
C SER A 133 -26.43 43.46 7.69
N MET A 134 -27.41 42.61 7.36
CA MET A 134 -27.72 41.41 8.14
C MET A 134 -26.65 40.33 7.93
N ILE A 135 -26.10 40.25 6.71
CA ILE A 135 -24.99 39.35 6.38
C ILE A 135 -23.72 39.76 7.13
N GLN A 136 -23.40 41.06 7.15
CA GLN A 136 -22.25 41.60 7.89
C GLN A 136 -22.38 41.39 9.40
N LEU A 137 -23.58 41.57 9.96
CA LEU A 137 -23.84 41.32 11.38
C LEU A 137 -23.67 39.84 11.73
N ALA A 138 -24.22 38.96 10.89
CA ALA A 138 -24.07 37.51 11.05
C ALA A 138 -22.62 37.07 10.93
N ALA A 139 -21.88 37.57 9.94
CA ALA A 139 -20.45 37.31 9.75
C ALA A 139 -19.63 37.78 10.96
N SER A 140 -19.89 39.00 11.47
CA SER A 140 -19.22 39.51 12.67
C SER A 140 -19.53 38.68 13.91
N SER A 141 -20.77 38.23 14.06
CA SER A 141 -21.17 37.35 15.16
C SER A 141 -20.54 35.95 15.06
N LEU A 142 -20.37 35.43 13.84
CA LEU A 142 -19.70 34.16 13.59
C LEU A 142 -18.21 34.28 13.95
N ILE A 143 -17.52 35.33 13.50
CA ILE A 143 -16.11 35.57 13.81
C ILE A 143 -15.91 35.60 15.33
N SER A 144 -16.76 36.33 16.05
CA SER A 144 -16.69 36.38 17.52
C SER A 144 -16.94 35.02 18.17
N ALA A 145 -17.87 34.22 17.65
CA ALA A 145 -18.16 32.88 18.19
C ALA A 145 -17.02 31.88 17.91
N LEU A 146 -16.34 32.00 16.77
CA LEU A 146 -15.21 31.16 16.40
C LEU A 146 -13.97 31.45 17.22
N ASP A 147 -13.70 32.73 17.47
CA ASP A 147 -12.60 33.16 18.31
C ASP A 147 -12.78 32.65 19.74
N GLN A 148 -14.01 32.75 20.28
CA GLN A 148 -14.32 32.31 21.65
C GLN A 148 -14.32 30.78 21.84
N ASN A 149 -14.83 30.00 20.87
CA ASN A 149 -15.01 28.55 21.04
C ASN A 149 -13.87 27.71 20.47
N LEU A 150 -13.26 28.16 19.36
CA LEU A 150 -12.25 27.39 18.64
C LEU A 150 -10.89 28.10 18.58
N ASN A 151 -10.79 29.35 19.05
CA ASN A 151 -9.59 30.19 18.92
C ASN A 151 -9.12 30.28 17.45
N ILE A 152 -10.08 30.35 16.52
CA ILE A 152 -9.85 30.46 15.08
C ILE A 152 -10.18 31.88 14.64
N VAL A 153 -9.20 32.51 13.97
CA VAL A 153 -9.37 33.84 13.36
C VAL A 153 -9.64 33.65 11.87
N ILE A 154 -10.82 34.05 11.42
CA ILE A 154 -11.22 34.05 10.00
C ILE A 154 -11.30 35.49 9.50
N GLN A 155 -10.98 35.72 8.23
CA GLN A 155 -11.16 37.03 7.61
C GLN A 155 -12.64 37.37 7.47
N SER A 156 -12.99 38.65 7.60
CA SER A 156 -14.38 39.09 7.44
C SER A 156 -14.96 38.75 6.07
N GLY A 157 -14.14 38.80 5.01
CA GLY A 157 -14.53 38.41 3.65
C GLY A 157 -14.95 36.94 3.56
N ASP A 158 -14.19 36.02 4.15
CA ASP A 158 -14.48 34.59 4.11
C ASP A 158 -15.74 34.26 4.93
N ALA A 159 -15.91 34.90 6.10
CA ALA A 159 -17.11 34.74 6.92
C ALA A 159 -18.37 35.24 6.19
N GLU A 160 -18.27 36.36 5.46
CA GLU A 160 -19.36 36.83 4.60
C GLU A 160 -19.62 35.89 3.43
N GLU A 161 -18.59 35.32 2.80
CA GLU A 161 -18.75 34.36 1.72
C GLU A 161 -19.47 33.09 2.21
N MET A 162 -19.13 32.58 3.40
CA MET A 162 -19.81 31.44 4.01
C MET A 162 -21.30 31.68 4.27
N MET A 163 -21.70 32.91 4.58
CA MET A 163 -23.10 33.30 4.74
C MET A 163 -23.84 33.47 3.40
N ARG A 164 -23.10 33.65 2.29
CA ARG A 164 -23.66 33.89 0.95
C ARG A 164 -23.67 32.65 0.06
N ILE A 165 -22.76 31.70 0.27
CA ILE A 165 -22.61 30.47 -0.53
C ILE A 165 -23.90 29.63 -0.51
N ASP A 166 -24.23 28.93 -1.59
CA ASP A 166 -25.36 28.00 -1.64
C ASP A 166 -25.17 26.81 -0.69
N ARG A 167 -26.26 26.31 -0.10
CA ARG A 167 -26.20 25.25 0.92
C ARG A 167 -25.54 23.96 0.43
N ASP A 168 -25.84 23.54 -0.81
CA ASP A 168 -25.25 22.34 -1.41
C ASP A 168 -23.71 22.44 -1.53
N ARG A 169 -23.21 23.64 -1.87
CA ARG A 169 -21.77 23.90 -1.97
C ARG A 169 -21.14 23.94 -0.58
N LEU A 170 -21.81 24.53 0.40
CA LEU A 170 -21.36 24.53 1.79
C LEU A 170 -21.23 23.10 2.35
N ASP A 171 -22.25 22.28 2.14
CA ASP A 171 -22.27 20.89 2.60
C ASP A 171 -21.17 20.05 1.94
N SER A 172 -20.90 20.26 0.65
CA SER A 172 -19.79 19.59 -0.05
C SER A 172 -18.42 19.93 0.54
N ILE A 173 -18.21 21.18 0.97
CA ILE A 173 -16.96 21.62 1.60
C ILE A 173 -16.78 20.93 2.96
N PHE A 174 -17.85 20.84 3.75
CA PHE A 174 -17.82 20.17 5.05
C PHE A 174 -17.65 18.65 4.94
N ASP A 175 -18.16 18.03 3.88
CA ASP A 175 -17.98 16.60 3.63
C ASP A 175 -16.53 16.27 3.29
N VAL A 176 -15.88 17.08 2.44
CA VAL A 176 -14.45 16.95 2.09
C VAL A 176 -13.54 17.14 3.31
N MET A 177 -13.92 17.98 4.28
CA MET A 177 -13.13 18.15 5.51
C MET A 177 -13.25 16.97 6.49
N ARG A 178 -14.20 16.06 6.27
CA ARG A 178 -14.42 14.89 7.13
C ARG A 178 -13.68 13.64 6.65
N THR A 179 -13.35 13.57 5.36
CA THR A 179 -12.55 12.50 4.75
C THR A 179 -11.07 12.65 5.03
#